data_AF-C5FRJ1-F1
#
_entry.id   AF-C5FRJ1-F1
#
_cell.length_a   1.000
_cell.length_b   1.000
_cell.length_c   1.000
_cell.angle_alpha   90.00
_cell.angle_beta   90.00
_cell.angle_gamma   90.00
#
_symmetry.space_group_name_H-M   'P 1'
#
loop_
_entity.id
_entity.type
_entity.pdbx_description
1 polymer ?
#
loop_
_entity_poly.entity_id
_entity_poly.type
_entity_poly.pdbx_seq_one_letter_code
_entity_poly.pdbx_strand_id
1 'polypeptide(L)'
;MVTTPGGPEEKLMKELQTSDMVFDQSQRSFGNKAGVGLLQELRNIREENREFRSRIEESTRRIEESNRESQKRIDRTYRAAMMSVMTLRAPIYHLHSGGQIGPEYRRRRNAVAHGGSVLTDISILHYLDDTAAFTRWATGFEEIYCMPFRYTQTLSESSKMVVLLNIHADVLLLGTYSTYQNSEEIKRKCKSIIRLWKNAFDTQRDPNGIFEGAAVAKVYDSIVQWFYAV
;
A
#
# COMPACT_ATOMS: atom_id res chain seq x y z
N MET A 1 1.32 17.97 -54.19
CA MET A 1 2.10 18.95 -53.41
C MET A 1 3.06 19.61 -54.38
N VAL A 2 2.95 20.92 -54.54
CA VAL A 2 3.79 21.72 -55.45
C VAL A 2 5.16 21.87 -54.80
N THR A 3 6.19 21.29 -55.42
CA THR A 3 7.59 21.54 -55.07
C THR A 3 7.92 22.97 -55.48
N THR A 4 8.08 23.84 -54.49
CA THR A 4 8.51 25.23 -54.71
C THR A 4 9.91 25.24 -55.34
N PRO A 5 10.13 25.97 -56.45
CA PRO A 5 11.46 26.12 -57.04
C PRO A 5 12.40 26.78 -56.03
N GLY A 6 13.56 26.18 -55.77
CA GLY A 6 14.52 26.63 -54.75
C GLY A 6 14.33 26.04 -53.36
N GLY A 7 13.48 25.02 -53.21
CA GLY A 7 13.42 24.21 -51.99
C GLY A 7 14.77 23.54 -51.67
N PRO A 8 15.05 23.22 -50.40
CA PRO A 8 16.32 22.62 -49.98
C PRO A 8 16.69 21.36 -50.77
N GLU A 9 15.70 20.58 -51.23
CA GLU A 9 15.89 19.39 -52.05
C GLU A 9 16.42 19.67 -53.47
N GLU A 10 15.94 20.73 -54.13
CA GLU A 10 16.34 21.06 -55.50
C GLU A 10 17.75 21.67 -55.55
N LYS A 11 18.12 22.40 -54.48
CA LYS A 11 19.48 22.91 -54.26
C LYS A 11 20.46 21.78 -53.98
N LEU A 12 20.06 20.79 -53.16
CA LEU A 12 20.84 19.58 -52.89
C LEU A 12 21.09 18.76 -54.17
N MET A 13 20.06 18.60 -55.02
CA MET A 13 20.20 17.87 -56.29
C MET A 13 21.16 18.55 -57.27
N LYS A 14 21.15 19.88 -57.35
CA LYS A 14 22.11 20.64 -58.17
C LYS A 14 23.55 20.50 -57.66
N GLU A 15 23.76 20.61 -56.34
CA GLU A 15 25.09 20.42 -55.75
C GLU A 15 25.63 18.99 -55.94
N LEU A 16 24.75 17.98 -55.97
CA LEU A 16 25.13 16.61 -56.29
C LEU A 16 25.52 16.42 -57.78
N GLN A 17 25.03 17.24 -58.71
CA GLN A 17 25.31 17.09 -60.15
C GLN A 17 26.58 17.83 -60.62
N THR A 18 27.02 18.89 -59.93
CA THR A 18 28.11 19.77 -60.42
C THR A 18 29.41 19.71 -59.61
N SER A 19 29.51 18.83 -58.62
CA SER A 19 30.66 18.81 -57.70
C SER A 19 31.74 17.81 -58.12
N ASP A 20 33.01 18.19 -57.93
CA ASP A 20 34.17 17.32 -58.18
C ASP A 20 34.04 15.98 -57.45
N MET A 21 34.42 14.92 -58.17
CA MET A 21 34.45 13.56 -57.65
C MET A 21 35.63 13.41 -56.69
N VAL A 22 35.34 13.01 -55.47
CA VAL A 22 36.33 12.82 -54.41
C VAL A 22 36.39 11.35 -54.04
N PHE A 23 37.60 10.81 -53.98
CA PHE A 23 37.86 9.49 -53.42
C PHE A 23 38.37 9.66 -51.99
N ASP A 24 37.58 9.25 -51.00
CA ASP A 24 38.04 9.16 -49.63
C ASP A 24 38.75 7.81 -49.44
N GLN A 25 40.08 7.88 -49.45
CA GLN A 25 40.98 6.73 -49.32
C GLN A 25 40.93 6.11 -47.92
N SER A 26 40.59 6.89 -46.89
CA SER A 26 40.46 6.39 -45.50
C SER A 26 39.22 5.51 -45.34
N GLN A 27 38.16 5.83 -46.10
CA GLN A 27 36.86 5.15 -45.99
C GLN A 27 36.50 4.30 -47.21
N ARG A 28 37.41 4.24 -48.20
CA ARG A 28 37.24 3.56 -49.50
C ARG A 28 35.91 3.93 -50.17
N SER A 29 35.56 5.21 -50.15
CA SER A 29 34.31 5.71 -50.71
C SER A 29 34.57 6.67 -51.88
N PHE A 30 33.71 6.64 -52.89
CA PHE A 30 33.84 7.43 -54.11
C PHE A 30 32.51 8.08 -54.46
N GLY A 31 32.51 9.37 -54.70
CA GLY A 31 31.32 10.13 -55.06
C GLY A 31 31.61 11.62 -55.13
N ASN A 32 30.58 12.41 -55.43
CA ASN A 32 30.69 13.86 -55.29
C ASN A 32 30.90 14.24 -53.80
N LYS A 33 31.54 15.39 -53.57
CA LYS A 33 31.89 15.86 -52.21
C LYS A 33 30.70 15.89 -51.23
N ALA A 34 29.51 16.27 -51.71
CA ALA A 34 28.29 16.32 -50.90
C ALA A 34 27.81 14.91 -50.48
N GLY A 35 27.83 13.95 -51.40
CA GLY A 35 27.43 12.56 -51.15
C GLY A 35 28.39 11.83 -50.21
N VAL A 36 29.70 12.07 -50.35
CA VAL A 36 30.71 11.54 -49.41
C VAL A 36 30.52 12.13 -48.01
N GLY A 37 30.20 13.44 -47.91
CA GLY A 37 29.85 14.10 -46.64
C GLY A 37 28.62 13.49 -45.97
N LEU A 38 27.53 13.24 -46.72
CA LEU A 38 26.32 12.59 -46.21
C LEU A 38 26.58 11.15 -45.73
N LEU A 39 27.43 10.40 -46.43
CA LEU A 39 27.82 9.05 -46.01
C LEU A 39 28.60 9.06 -44.69
N GLN A 40 29.42 10.08 -44.46
CA GLN A 40 30.12 10.28 -43.20
C GLN A 40 29.14 10.61 -42.06
N GLU A 41 28.20 11.53 -42.28
CA GLU A 41 27.17 11.87 -41.28
C GLU A 41 26.30 10.66 -40.92
N LEU A 42 25.86 9.88 -41.92
CA LEU A 42 25.10 8.65 -41.69
C LEU A 42 25.88 7.60 -40.90
N ARG A 43 27.20 7.51 -41.09
CA ARG A 43 28.06 6.62 -40.28
C ARG A 43 28.12 7.09 -38.84
N ASN A 44 28.38 8.38 -38.61
CA ASN A 44 28.43 8.97 -37.27
C ASN A 44 27.10 8.76 -36.53
N ILE A 45 25.96 9.04 -37.19
CA ILE A 45 24.63 8.84 -36.61
C ILE A 45 24.36 7.36 -36.29
N ARG A 46 24.83 6.42 -37.12
CA ARG A 46 24.68 4.98 -36.85
C ARG A 46 25.51 4.54 -35.65
N GLU A 47 26.71 5.08 -35.51
CA GLU A 47 27.61 4.80 -34.39
C GLU A 47 27.06 5.38 -33.09
N GLU A 48 26.63 6.64 -33.09
CA GLU A 48 25.94 7.29 -31.98
C GLU A 48 24.67 6.53 -31.57
N ASN A 49 23.86 6.08 -32.53
CA ASN A 49 22.68 5.26 -32.24
C ASN A 49 23.02 3.91 -31.61
N ARG A 50 24.13 3.29 -32.03
CA ARG A 50 24.60 2.03 -31.42
C ARG A 50 25.04 2.26 -29.98
N GLU A 51 25.80 3.32 -29.74
CA GLU A 51 26.21 3.71 -28.39
C GLU A 51 25.01 4.04 -27.51
N PHE A 52 24.06 4.83 -28.02
CA PHE A 52 22.88 5.23 -27.28
C PHE A 52 22.03 4.03 -26.88
N ARG A 53 21.83 3.07 -27.79
CA ARG A 53 21.15 1.80 -27.49
C ARG A 53 21.89 1.01 -26.40
N SER A 54 23.21 0.90 -26.50
CA SER A 54 24.03 0.23 -25.48
C SER A 54 23.88 0.91 -24.10
N ARG A 55 23.86 2.25 -24.05
CA ARG A 55 23.65 3.01 -22.81
C ARG A 55 22.25 2.82 -22.24
N ILE A 56 21.22 2.77 -23.09
CA ILE A 56 19.84 2.48 -22.65
C ILE A 56 19.74 1.08 -22.09
N GLU A 57 20.29 0.07 -22.76
CA GLU A 57 20.27 -1.32 -22.29
C GLU A 57 20.96 -1.46 -20.92
N GLU A 58 22.12 -0.83 -20.76
CA GLU A 58 22.83 -0.80 -19.50
C GLU A 58 22.04 -0.06 -18.40
N SER A 59 21.47 1.10 -18.72
CA SER A 59 20.63 1.87 -17.79
C SER A 59 19.40 1.07 -17.35
N THR A 60 18.74 0.39 -18.29
CA THR A 60 17.56 -0.44 -18.01
C THR A 60 17.92 -1.60 -17.08
N ARG A 61 19.02 -2.31 -17.35
CA ARG A 61 19.52 -3.37 -16.46
C ARG A 61 19.82 -2.87 -15.05
N ARG A 62 20.45 -1.69 -14.92
CA ARG A 62 20.72 -1.07 -13.61
C ARG A 62 19.45 -0.71 -12.86
N ILE A 63 18.43 -0.19 -13.56
CA ILE A 63 17.13 0.13 -12.96
C ILE A 63 16.43 -1.14 -12.48
N GLU A 64 16.40 -2.20 -13.29
CA GLU A 64 15.82 -3.48 -12.91
C GLU A 64 16.50 -4.09 -11.69
N GLU A 65 17.84 -4.05 -11.66
CA GLU A 65 18.61 -4.52 -10.51
C GLU A 65 18.34 -3.70 -9.25
N SER A 66 18.32 -2.36 -9.37
CA SER A 66 17.99 -1.45 -8.28
C SER A 66 16.57 -1.69 -7.77
N ASN A 67 15.59 -1.86 -8.65
CA ASN A 67 14.21 -2.16 -8.28
C ASN A 67 14.11 -3.49 -7.54
N ARG A 68 14.82 -4.53 -8.01
CA ARG A 68 14.86 -5.84 -7.34
C ARG A 68 15.50 -5.74 -5.95
N GLU A 69 16.55 -4.95 -5.80
CA GLU A 69 17.18 -4.73 -4.49
C GLU A 69 16.26 -3.95 -3.55
N SER A 70 15.63 -2.87 -4.05
CA SER A 70 14.65 -2.08 -3.32
C SER A 70 13.48 -2.94 -2.85
N GLN A 71 12.94 -3.82 -3.70
CA GLN A 71 11.87 -4.74 -3.33
C GLN A 71 12.30 -5.68 -2.19
N LYS A 72 13.49 -6.28 -2.28
CA LYS A 72 14.04 -7.13 -1.21
C LYS A 72 14.21 -6.36 0.11
N ARG A 73 14.62 -5.09 0.05
CA ARG A 73 14.73 -4.23 1.24
C ARG A 73 13.37 -3.94 1.84
N ILE A 74 12.37 -3.60 1.03
CA ILE A 74 10.98 -3.38 1.47
C ILE A 74 10.45 -4.64 2.16
N ASP A 75 10.60 -5.81 1.54
CA ASP A 75 10.10 -7.08 2.09
C ASP A 75 10.76 -7.40 3.45
N ARG A 76 12.07 -7.18 3.58
CA ARG A 76 12.80 -7.39 4.85
C ARG A 76 12.32 -6.44 5.93
N THR A 77 12.19 -5.15 5.61
CA THR A 77 11.73 -4.13 6.56
C THR A 77 10.29 -4.39 6.99
N TYR A 78 9.42 -4.75 6.04
CA TYR A 78 8.03 -5.12 6.32
C TYR A 78 7.93 -6.32 7.26
N ARG A 79 8.68 -7.40 6.99
CA ARG A 79 8.73 -8.58 7.86
C ARG A 79 9.24 -8.23 9.27
N ALA A 80 10.31 -7.44 9.36
CA ALA A 80 10.85 -7.02 10.65
C ALA A 80 9.83 -6.19 11.44
N ALA A 81 9.19 -5.21 10.80
CA ALA A 81 8.15 -4.40 11.41
C ALA A 81 6.97 -5.26 11.87
N MET A 82 6.50 -6.20 11.05
CA MET A 82 5.39 -7.09 11.40
C MET A 82 5.74 -7.97 12.59
N MET A 83 6.95 -8.56 12.62
CA MET A 83 7.42 -9.34 13.78
C MET A 83 7.49 -8.51 15.07
N SER A 84 7.95 -7.26 14.99
CA SER A 84 7.97 -6.35 16.15
C SER A 84 6.55 -6.06 16.66
N VAL A 85 5.63 -5.72 15.77
CA VAL A 85 4.23 -5.45 16.13
C VAL A 85 3.56 -6.71 16.68
N MET A 86 3.76 -7.86 16.03
CA MET A 86 3.27 -9.15 16.53
C MET A 86 3.80 -9.45 17.92
N THR A 87 5.07 -9.19 18.20
CA THR A 87 5.67 -9.40 19.54
C THR A 87 4.98 -8.52 20.59
N LEU A 88 4.66 -7.27 20.24
CA LEU A 88 3.95 -6.35 21.13
C LEU A 88 2.49 -6.78 21.37
N ARG A 89 1.80 -7.21 20.31
CA ARG A 89 0.37 -7.58 20.33
C ARG A 89 0.12 -8.99 20.86
N ALA A 90 1.04 -9.93 20.63
CA ALA A 90 0.92 -11.36 20.95
C ALA A 90 0.37 -11.66 22.34
N PRO A 91 0.79 -10.98 23.42
CA PRO A 91 0.31 -11.39 24.74
C PRO A 91 -1.17 -11.05 24.94
N ILE A 92 -1.77 -10.11 24.19
CA ILE A 92 -3.23 -9.89 24.23
C ILE A 92 -3.95 -11.14 23.73
N TYR A 93 -3.50 -11.68 22.60
CA TYR A 93 -4.08 -12.84 21.92
C TYR A 93 -3.78 -14.16 22.64
N HIS A 94 -2.60 -14.28 23.25
CA HIS A 94 -2.22 -15.44 24.07
C HIS A 94 -2.96 -15.50 25.42
N LEU A 95 -3.42 -14.37 25.95
CA LEU A 95 -4.23 -14.38 27.18
C LEU A 95 -5.67 -14.82 26.92
N HIS A 96 -6.20 -14.53 25.73
CA HIS A 96 -7.54 -14.91 25.32
C HIS A 96 -7.64 -16.40 24.90
N SER A 97 -6.50 -17.12 24.83
CA SER A 97 -6.44 -18.58 24.60
C SER A 97 -6.45 -19.44 25.88
N GLY A 98 -6.81 -18.87 27.04
CA GLY A 98 -7.07 -19.63 28.28
C GLY A 98 -6.47 -19.08 29.57
N GLY A 99 -5.94 -17.85 29.60
CA GLY A 99 -5.36 -17.25 30.80
C GLY A 99 -6.18 -16.09 31.36
N GLN A 100 -6.63 -16.17 32.61
CA GLN A 100 -7.24 -15.03 33.30
C GLN A 100 -6.25 -13.85 33.40
N ILE A 101 -6.55 -12.73 32.76
CA ILE A 101 -5.74 -11.51 32.86
C ILE A 101 -6.10 -10.78 34.16
N GLY A 102 -5.24 -10.94 35.17
CA GLY A 102 -5.34 -10.21 36.42
C GLY A 102 -5.23 -8.68 36.25
N PRO A 103 -5.89 -7.87 37.10
CA PRO A 103 -5.86 -6.40 37.02
C PRO A 103 -4.45 -5.76 37.10
N GLU A 104 -3.48 -6.43 37.73
CA GLU A 104 -2.07 -5.97 37.76
C GLU A 104 -1.38 -6.07 36.40
N TYR A 105 -1.71 -7.09 35.60
CA TYR A 105 -1.15 -7.25 34.26
C TYR A 105 -1.63 -6.13 33.32
N ARG A 106 -2.90 -5.69 33.49
CA ARG A 106 -3.48 -4.55 32.74
C ARG A 106 -2.84 -3.21 33.11
N ARG A 107 -2.37 -3.05 34.35
CA ARG A 107 -1.79 -1.79 34.86
C ARG A 107 -0.36 -1.52 34.38
N ARG A 108 0.42 -2.55 34.04
CA ARG A 108 1.82 -2.38 33.54
C ARG A 108 1.91 -2.12 32.03
N ARG A 109 0.77 -1.92 31.36
CA ARG A 109 0.60 -2.13 29.93
C ARG A 109 -0.07 -0.92 29.29
N ASN A 110 0.73 -0.12 28.58
CA ASN A 110 0.32 1.15 27.95
C ASN A 110 -0.62 0.93 26.76
N ALA A 111 -1.49 1.93 26.51
CA ALA A 111 -2.47 1.93 25.42
C ALA A 111 -1.88 1.60 24.04
N VAL A 112 -0.64 2.01 23.79
CA VAL A 112 0.11 1.74 22.55
C VAL A 112 0.20 0.25 22.22
N ALA A 113 0.38 -0.60 23.23
CA ALA A 113 0.54 -2.03 23.02
C ALA A 113 -0.78 -2.78 23.17
N HIS A 114 -1.73 -2.27 23.97
CA HIS A 114 -2.90 -3.05 24.43
C HIS A 114 -4.27 -2.46 24.10
N GLY A 115 -4.30 -1.30 23.46
CA GLY A 115 -5.53 -0.71 22.97
C GLY A 115 -6.06 -1.37 21.70
N GLY A 116 -7.15 -0.82 21.20
CA GLY A 116 -7.70 -1.15 19.90
C GLY A 116 -6.80 -0.68 18.77
N SER A 117 -6.34 -1.61 17.94
CA SER A 117 -5.66 -1.31 16.68
C SER A 117 -6.12 -2.28 15.59
N VAL A 118 -7.40 -2.22 15.26
CA VAL A 118 -8.07 -3.26 14.44
C VAL A 118 -7.40 -3.44 13.08
N LEU A 119 -6.96 -2.38 12.42
CA LEU A 119 -6.29 -2.45 11.11
C LEU A 119 -4.89 -3.05 11.18
N THR A 120 -4.17 -2.77 12.27
CA THR A 120 -2.89 -3.41 12.55
C THR A 120 -3.08 -4.90 12.77
N ASP A 121 -4.08 -5.29 13.56
CA ASP A 121 -4.38 -6.68 13.85
C ASP A 121 -4.88 -7.44 12.61
N ILE A 122 -5.64 -6.77 11.73
CA ILE A 122 -5.99 -7.29 10.39
C ILE A 122 -4.73 -7.53 9.56
N SER A 123 -3.77 -6.60 9.59
CA SER A 123 -2.51 -6.74 8.85
C SER A 123 -1.67 -7.92 9.37
N ILE A 124 -1.68 -8.16 10.69
CA ILE A 124 -1.05 -9.36 11.28
C ILE A 124 -1.73 -10.63 10.81
N LEU A 125 -3.07 -10.67 10.80
CA LEU A 125 -3.81 -11.85 10.34
C LEU A 125 -3.55 -12.14 8.86
N HIS A 126 -3.47 -11.11 8.01
CA HIS A 126 -3.03 -11.28 6.62
C HIS A 126 -1.59 -11.76 6.50
N TYR A 127 -0.68 -11.29 7.36
CA TYR A 127 0.71 -11.75 7.36
C TYR A 127 0.87 -13.21 7.81
N LEU A 128 0.02 -13.66 8.75
CA LEU A 128 0.05 -15.01 9.30
C LEU A 128 -0.52 -16.09 8.36
N ASP A 129 -1.32 -15.69 7.37
CA ASP A 129 -1.84 -16.49 6.24
C ASP A 129 -2.02 -17.99 6.49
N ASP A 130 -3.22 -18.40 6.94
CA ASP A 130 -3.67 -19.79 7.13
C ASP A 130 -2.72 -20.75 7.90
N THR A 131 -1.88 -20.19 8.78
CA THR A 131 -1.04 -20.98 9.68
C THR A 131 -1.78 -21.42 10.97
N ALA A 132 -1.21 -22.36 11.73
CA ALA A 132 -1.70 -22.65 13.08
C ALA A 132 -1.69 -21.42 14.01
N ALA A 133 -0.79 -20.45 13.76
CA ALA A 133 -0.78 -19.17 14.45
C ALA A 133 -1.96 -18.30 14.02
N PHE A 134 -2.32 -18.27 12.73
CA PHE A 134 -3.51 -17.58 12.22
C PHE A 134 -4.76 -17.98 13.00
N THR A 135 -5.01 -19.29 13.18
CA THR A 135 -6.22 -19.75 13.89
C THR A 135 -6.32 -19.17 15.31
N ARG A 136 -5.22 -19.22 16.09
CA ARG A 136 -5.21 -18.68 17.46
C ARG A 136 -5.43 -17.17 17.48
N TRP A 137 -4.80 -16.45 16.55
CA TRP A 137 -4.96 -15.01 16.46
C TRP A 137 -6.35 -14.61 15.98
N ALA A 138 -6.94 -15.36 15.05
CA ALA A 138 -8.29 -15.12 14.55
C ALA A 138 -9.34 -15.30 15.66
N THR A 139 -9.19 -16.30 16.53
CA THR A 139 -10.04 -16.47 17.73
C THR A 139 -9.93 -15.26 18.65
N GLY A 140 -8.71 -14.85 19.03
CA GLY A 140 -8.53 -13.69 19.89
C GLY A 140 -9.03 -12.39 19.25
N PHE A 141 -8.92 -12.26 17.92
CA PHE A 141 -9.43 -11.11 17.18
C PHE A 141 -10.95 -11.03 17.30
N GLU A 142 -11.64 -12.16 17.12
CA GLU A 142 -13.09 -12.23 17.26
C GLU A 142 -13.56 -11.90 18.68
N GLU A 143 -12.82 -12.33 19.70
CA GLU A 143 -13.13 -12.00 21.09
C GLU A 143 -12.97 -10.51 21.40
N ILE A 144 -11.90 -9.88 20.89
CA ILE A 144 -11.61 -8.45 21.13
C ILE A 144 -12.58 -7.55 20.35
N TYR A 145 -12.87 -7.89 19.10
CA TYR A 145 -13.61 -7.03 18.16
C TYR A 145 -15.07 -7.45 17.95
N CYS A 146 -15.50 -8.55 18.57
CA CYS A 146 -16.86 -9.11 18.46
C CYS A 146 -17.29 -9.44 17.02
N MET A 147 -16.33 -9.65 16.12
CA MET A 147 -16.56 -10.01 14.73
C MET A 147 -15.47 -10.93 14.19
N PRO A 148 -15.84 -12.00 13.45
CA PRO A 148 -14.87 -12.83 12.76
C PRO A 148 -14.05 -12.06 11.72
N PHE A 149 -12.81 -12.52 11.49
CA PHE A 149 -11.90 -11.91 10.51
C PHE A 149 -12.49 -11.78 9.09
N ARG A 150 -13.36 -12.69 8.65
CA ARG A 150 -13.98 -12.63 7.31
C ARG A 150 -14.75 -11.32 7.03
N TYR A 151 -15.20 -10.63 8.07
CA TYR A 151 -15.96 -9.39 7.96
C TYR A 151 -15.06 -8.15 7.78
N THR A 152 -13.74 -8.28 7.75
CA THR A 152 -12.83 -7.13 7.73
C THR A 152 -12.59 -6.54 6.34
N GLN A 153 -13.01 -7.24 5.28
CA GLN A 153 -12.75 -6.87 3.88
C GLN A 153 -13.28 -5.49 3.48
N THR A 154 -14.33 -5.00 4.15
CA THR A 154 -14.97 -3.71 3.86
C THR A 154 -14.56 -2.61 4.85
N LEU A 155 -13.59 -2.87 5.73
CA LEU A 155 -13.07 -1.87 6.67
C LEU A 155 -12.01 -1.01 5.98
N SER A 156 -12.16 0.30 6.13
CA SER A 156 -11.20 1.31 5.67
C SER A 156 -10.75 2.17 6.85
N GLU A 157 -9.57 2.79 6.74
CA GLU A 157 -9.03 3.71 7.77
C GLU A 157 -9.99 4.81 8.19
N SER A 158 -10.79 5.31 7.26
CA SER A 158 -11.76 6.38 7.50
C SER A 158 -13.13 5.90 7.97
N SER A 159 -13.34 4.59 8.15
CA SER A 159 -14.65 4.05 8.54
C SER A 159 -14.97 4.31 10.01
N LYS A 160 -16.21 4.76 10.27
CA LYS A 160 -16.79 4.83 11.63
C LYS A 160 -16.74 3.47 12.35
N MET A 161 -16.79 2.38 11.59
CA MET A 161 -16.68 1.03 12.14
C MET A 161 -15.29 0.77 12.74
N VAL A 162 -14.22 1.24 12.10
CA VAL A 162 -12.85 1.12 12.64
C VAL A 162 -12.71 1.84 13.97
N VAL A 163 -13.24 3.07 14.06
CA VAL A 163 -13.26 3.85 15.31
C VAL A 163 -14.02 3.10 16.40
N LEU A 164 -15.23 2.60 16.09
CA LEU A 164 -16.07 1.86 17.02
C LEU A 164 -15.38 0.61 17.56
N LEU A 165 -14.73 -0.16 16.68
CA LEU A 165 -14.00 -1.38 17.02
C LEU A 165 -12.82 -1.08 17.93
N ASN A 166 -12.08 -0.01 17.66
CA ASN A 166 -10.98 0.41 18.52
C ASN A 166 -11.48 0.86 19.90
N ILE A 167 -12.55 1.65 19.96
CA ILE A 167 -13.18 2.05 21.23
C ILE A 167 -13.63 0.82 22.04
N HIS A 168 -14.29 -0.15 21.40
CA HIS A 168 -14.71 -1.38 22.08
C HIS A 168 -13.52 -2.12 22.68
N ALA A 169 -12.45 -2.30 21.90
CA ALA A 169 -11.24 -2.97 22.35
C ALA A 169 -10.53 -2.21 23.47
N ASP A 170 -10.46 -0.88 23.39
CA ASP A 170 -9.87 -0.04 24.45
C ASP A 170 -10.62 -0.18 25.77
N VAL A 171 -11.95 -0.09 25.73
CA VAL A 171 -12.80 -0.22 26.91
C VAL A 171 -12.74 -1.65 27.49
N LEU A 172 -12.48 -2.66 26.65
CA LEU A 172 -12.29 -4.04 27.07
C LEU A 172 -10.93 -4.28 27.73
N LEU A 173 -9.86 -3.76 27.14
CA LEU A 173 -8.49 -4.17 27.41
C LEU A 173 -7.73 -3.23 28.35
N LEU A 174 -8.05 -1.93 28.34
CA LEU A 174 -7.27 -0.92 29.07
C LEU A 174 -7.75 -0.78 30.53
N GLY A 175 -6.77 -0.66 31.44
CA GLY A 175 -7.03 -0.52 32.87
C GLY A 175 -7.84 0.72 33.24
N THR A 176 -7.65 1.84 32.54
CA THR A 176 -8.37 3.11 32.80
C THR A 176 -9.89 2.95 32.71
N TYR A 177 -10.37 2.08 31.82
CA TYR A 177 -11.79 1.83 31.64
C TYR A 177 -12.34 0.76 32.59
N SER A 178 -11.50 0.06 33.36
CA SER A 178 -11.97 -1.00 34.27
C SER A 178 -12.86 -0.50 35.40
N THR A 179 -12.69 0.76 35.81
CA THR A 179 -13.48 1.42 36.88
C THR A 179 -14.31 2.59 36.37
N TYR A 180 -14.31 2.85 35.05
CA TYR A 180 -15.08 3.94 34.48
C TYR A 180 -16.57 3.57 34.40
N GLN A 181 -17.42 4.45 34.92
CA GLN A 181 -18.85 4.17 35.14
C GLN A 181 -19.62 3.81 33.86
N ASN A 182 -19.24 4.37 32.71
CA ASN A 182 -19.95 4.12 31.45
C ASN A 182 -19.37 2.95 30.64
N SER A 183 -18.32 2.26 31.12
CA SER A 183 -17.62 1.25 30.33
C SER A 183 -18.51 0.10 29.86
N GLU A 184 -19.35 -0.46 30.74
CA GLU A 184 -20.24 -1.57 30.36
C GLU A 184 -21.31 -1.13 29.37
N GLU A 185 -21.83 0.09 29.53
CA GLU A 185 -22.81 0.66 28.62
C GLU A 185 -22.20 0.96 27.23
N ILE A 186 -20.97 1.49 27.18
CA ILE A 186 -20.20 1.66 25.94
C ILE A 186 -20.04 0.31 25.24
N LYS A 187 -19.55 -0.73 25.95
CA LYS A 187 -19.39 -2.08 25.38
C LYS A 187 -20.70 -2.61 24.79
N ARG A 188 -21.80 -2.47 25.53
CA ARG A 188 -23.14 -2.93 25.11
C ARG A 188 -23.62 -2.22 23.84
N LYS A 189 -23.44 -0.90 23.76
CA LYS A 189 -23.80 -0.11 22.58
C LYS A 189 -22.91 -0.45 21.37
N CYS A 190 -21.60 -0.61 21.56
CA CYS A 190 -20.69 -1.06 20.51
C CYS A 190 -21.13 -2.41 19.94
N LYS A 191 -21.37 -3.42 20.79
CA LYS A 191 -21.85 -4.75 20.36
C LYS A 191 -23.15 -4.69 19.56
N SER A 192 -24.05 -3.78 19.92
CA SER A 192 -25.31 -3.59 19.21
C SER A 192 -25.09 -3.06 17.78
N ILE A 193 -24.24 -2.04 17.62
CA ILE A 193 -23.90 -1.51 16.29
C ILE A 193 -23.12 -2.54 15.47
N ILE A 194 -22.16 -3.25 16.08
CA ILE A 194 -21.38 -4.32 15.41
C ILE A 194 -22.32 -5.41 14.88
N ARG A 195 -23.35 -5.79 15.65
CA ARG A 195 -24.35 -6.77 15.20
C ARG A 195 -25.16 -6.27 14.00
N LEU A 196 -25.58 -5.01 14.00
CA LEU A 196 -26.29 -4.40 12.87
C LEU A 196 -25.41 -4.37 11.62
N TRP A 197 -24.14 -4.01 11.78
CA TRP A 197 -23.14 -3.99 10.72
C TRP A 197 -22.93 -5.37 10.10
N LYS A 198 -22.72 -6.40 10.94
CA LYS A 198 -22.60 -7.80 10.48
C LYS A 198 -23.84 -8.25 9.71
N ASN A 199 -25.03 -7.92 10.22
CA ASN A 199 -26.27 -8.26 9.54
C ASN A 199 -26.41 -7.56 8.18
N ALA A 200 -26.00 -6.30 8.05
CA ALA A 200 -25.97 -5.61 6.77
C ALA A 200 -25.03 -6.32 5.78
N PHE A 201 -23.82 -6.69 6.24
CA PHE A 201 -22.86 -7.47 5.46
C PHE A 201 -23.44 -8.81 5.00
N ASP A 202 -24.00 -9.61 5.93
CA ASP A 202 -24.56 -10.93 5.63
C ASP A 202 -25.76 -10.87 4.67
N THR A 203 -26.50 -9.75 4.68
CA THR A 203 -27.64 -9.50 3.78
C THR A 203 -27.26 -8.78 2.48
N GLN A 204 -25.96 -8.69 2.17
CA GLN A 204 -25.42 -8.02 0.97
C GLN A 204 -25.84 -6.55 0.82
N ARG A 205 -26.13 -5.88 1.94
CA ARG A 205 -26.35 -4.43 1.99
C ARG A 205 -25.03 -3.74 2.31
N ASP A 206 -24.91 -2.46 1.97
CA ASP A 206 -23.77 -1.67 2.40
C ASP A 206 -23.70 -1.59 3.94
N PRO A 207 -22.66 -2.16 4.57
CA PRO A 207 -22.50 -2.12 6.02
C PRO A 207 -22.24 -0.70 6.54
N ASN A 208 -21.62 0.18 5.75
CA ASN A 208 -21.35 1.56 6.18
C ASN A 208 -22.63 2.41 6.20
N GLY A 209 -23.61 2.10 5.34
CA GLY A 209 -24.92 2.75 5.33
C GLY A 209 -25.70 2.68 6.65
N ILE A 210 -25.37 1.74 7.57
CA ILE A 210 -26.04 1.70 8.89
C ILE A 210 -25.83 2.98 9.69
N PHE A 211 -24.71 3.68 9.47
CA PHE A 211 -24.35 4.90 10.20
C PHE A 211 -25.11 6.14 9.72
N GLU A 212 -25.86 6.04 8.61
CA GLU A 212 -26.73 7.09 8.10
C GLU A 212 -28.09 7.10 8.84
N GLY A 213 -28.48 5.97 9.45
CA GLY A 213 -29.68 5.87 10.25
C GLY A 213 -29.59 6.72 11.52
N ALA A 214 -30.53 7.67 11.71
CA ALA A 214 -30.52 8.61 12.83
C ALA A 214 -30.37 7.96 14.22
N ALA A 215 -30.98 6.78 14.43
CA ALA A 215 -30.84 6.02 15.66
C ALA A 215 -29.42 5.50 15.90
N VAL A 216 -28.78 4.94 14.87
CA VAL A 216 -27.41 4.42 14.96
C VAL A 216 -26.41 5.56 15.10
N ALA A 217 -26.58 6.65 14.33
CA ALA A 217 -25.77 7.85 14.44
C ALA A 217 -25.78 8.41 15.87
N LYS A 218 -26.96 8.60 16.47
CA LYS A 218 -27.10 9.07 17.86
C LYS A 218 -26.41 8.15 18.87
N VAL A 219 -26.52 6.83 18.70
CA VAL A 219 -25.85 5.88 19.60
C VAL A 219 -24.34 5.94 19.41
N TYR A 220 -23.85 5.99 18.17
CA TYR A 220 -22.44 6.14 17.86
C TYR A 220 -21.86 7.41 18.47
N ASP A 221 -22.51 8.56 18.28
CA ASP A 221 -22.06 9.84 18.83
C ASP A 221 -22.02 9.80 20.37
N SER A 222 -23.00 9.15 21.02
CA SER A 222 -22.97 8.95 22.48
C SER A 222 -21.79 8.10 22.95
N ILE A 223 -21.43 7.05 22.20
CA ILE A 223 -20.26 6.23 22.51
C ILE A 223 -18.99 7.07 22.42
N VAL A 224 -18.82 7.79 21.31
CA VAL A 224 -17.65 8.64 21.06
C VAL A 224 -17.52 9.71 22.14
N GLN A 225 -18.63 10.38 22.48
CA GLN A 225 -18.64 11.41 23.51
C GLN A 225 -18.26 10.85 24.90
N TRP A 226 -18.80 9.70 25.29
CA TRP A 226 -18.46 9.10 26.59
C TRP A 226 -17.05 8.56 26.64
N PHE A 227 -16.55 8.00 25.54
CA PHE A 227 -15.20 7.49 25.45
C PHE A 227 -14.16 8.61 25.63
N TYR A 228 -14.36 9.76 24.97
CA TYR A 228 -13.45 10.91 25.08
C TYR A 228 -13.68 11.80 26.31
N ALA A 229 -14.63 11.46 27.18
CA ALA A 229 -14.85 12.14 28.45
C ALA A 229 -14.02 11.56 29.61
N VAL A 230 -13.21 10.52 29.34
CA VAL A 230 -12.30 9.84 30.27
C VAL A 230 -10.93 10.49 30.27
#